data_AF-D7J8M9-F1
#
_entry.id   AF-D7J8M9-F1
#
_cell.length_a   1.000
_cell.length_b   1.000
_cell.length_c   1.000
_cell.angle_alpha   90.00
_cell.angle_beta   90.00
_cell.angle_gamma   90.00
#
_symmetry.space_group_name_H-M   'P 1'
#
loop_
_entity.id
_entity.type
_entity.pdbx_description
1 polymer ?
#
loop_
_entity_poly.entity_id
_entity_poly.type
_entity_poly.pdbx_seq_one_letter_code
_entity_poly.pdbx_strand_id
1 'polypeptide(L)'
;MKLYFITTGGGLGNQIMSYALWLYLKRSGYRTMLYLRVNYLVRIFNIKDGLVKKNYFLDCFVNVLKRYGSCVRLFNRWFSRIGYIEYTSFFGLNVIDYPEWGNYKFVNEILPELRMDLLFPEDSNQQNKSVLDMMRESDSVSIHVRRGDYQNSVHWRVILGDICDKKYYEDAIEKVYSLLSKPVFFIFSDDIEWVKSNLNLDHPVFVDWNQGENSFRDIQLMSYCKVNIIANSTFSLCASWLNVNTNPIRIVPSKWLNSYFDNLLIKYIPSDWIIINNKKPTISIITSSILSECSIKDILKQRYSDFELILNDSGEVKIFDGRIKTGEINGRYIYNYTRSDSLKFRNRNYLWNWLSKIYADELYG
;
A
#
# COMPACT_ATOMS: atom_id res chain seq x y z
N MET A 1 -7.70 30.22 -13.08
CA MET A 1 -7.51 28.82 -13.55
C MET A 1 -6.64 28.08 -12.53
N LYS A 2 -7.09 26.93 -12.00
CA LYS A 2 -6.31 26.16 -11.02
C LYS A 2 -5.08 25.52 -11.70
N LEU A 3 -3.93 25.58 -11.04
CA LEU A 3 -2.70 24.90 -11.44
C LEU A 3 -2.50 23.71 -10.50
N TYR A 4 -2.25 22.53 -11.05
CA TYR A 4 -1.91 21.33 -10.29
C TYR A 4 -0.44 20.99 -10.49
N PHE A 5 0.28 20.93 -9.38
CA PHE A 5 1.69 20.60 -9.30
C PHE A 5 1.80 19.23 -8.65
N ILE A 6 1.87 18.19 -9.48
CA ILE A 6 1.97 16.80 -9.03
C ILE A 6 3.44 16.51 -8.83
N THR A 7 3.83 16.00 -7.67
CA THR A 7 5.24 15.70 -7.41
C THR A 7 5.52 14.20 -7.41
N THR A 8 6.68 13.81 -7.91
CA THR A 8 7.19 12.44 -7.75
C THR A 8 7.91 12.28 -6.42
N GLY A 9 7.92 11.06 -5.88
CA GLY A 9 8.61 10.70 -4.64
C GLY A 9 8.53 9.19 -4.41
N GLY A 10 9.39 8.66 -3.54
CA GLY A 10 9.46 7.23 -3.24
C GLY A 10 9.92 6.37 -4.43
N GLY A 11 9.62 5.07 -4.37
CA GLY A 11 9.96 4.10 -5.40
C GLY A 11 9.16 4.25 -6.69
N LEU A 12 9.48 3.43 -7.70
CA LEU A 12 8.90 3.53 -9.05
C LEU A 12 7.36 3.45 -9.06
N GLY A 13 6.76 2.55 -8.28
CA GLY A 13 5.30 2.44 -8.20
C GLY A 13 4.62 3.76 -7.80
N ASN A 14 5.14 4.45 -6.78
CA ASN A 14 4.62 5.76 -6.38
C ASN A 14 4.78 6.81 -7.48
N GLN A 15 5.89 6.76 -8.23
CA GLN A 15 6.13 7.69 -9.33
C GLN A 15 5.18 7.44 -10.51
N ILE A 16 4.86 6.17 -10.82
CA ILE A 16 3.83 5.81 -11.80
C ILE A 16 2.46 6.33 -11.35
N MET A 17 2.10 6.21 -10.07
CA MET A 17 0.84 6.75 -9.56
C MET A 17 0.77 8.29 -9.63
N SER A 18 1.88 8.99 -9.35
CA SER A 18 1.98 10.43 -9.58
C SER A 18 1.84 10.78 -11.06
N TYR A 19 2.48 10.03 -11.96
CA TYR A 19 2.37 10.24 -13.40
C TYR A 19 0.94 10.04 -13.89
N ALA A 20 0.28 8.97 -13.46
CA ALA A 20 -1.11 8.68 -13.80
C ALA A 20 -2.04 9.82 -13.38
N LEU A 21 -1.86 10.38 -12.16
CA LEU A 21 -2.64 11.53 -11.72
C LEU A 21 -2.39 12.77 -12.58
N TRP A 22 -1.12 13.05 -12.92
CA TRP A 22 -0.78 14.15 -13.80
C TRP A 22 -1.43 14.00 -15.19
N LEU A 23 -1.36 12.80 -15.77
CA LEU A 23 -1.93 12.48 -17.08
C LEU A 23 -3.45 12.64 -17.07
N TYR A 24 -4.12 12.11 -16.04
CA TYR A 24 -5.56 12.26 -15.83
C TYR A 24 -5.97 13.73 -15.78
N LEU A 25 -5.33 14.52 -14.92
CA LEU A 25 -5.65 15.95 -14.78
C LEU A 25 -5.34 16.75 -16.05
N LYS A 26 -4.26 16.40 -16.78
CA LYS A 26 -3.92 17.00 -18.08
C LYS A 26 -5.03 16.72 -19.09
N ARG A 27 -5.48 15.47 -19.19
CA ARG A 27 -6.58 15.05 -20.09
C ARG A 27 -7.91 15.71 -19.73
N SER A 28 -8.18 15.95 -18.44
CA SER A 28 -9.35 16.70 -17.99
C SER A 28 -9.29 18.22 -18.25
N GLY A 29 -8.28 18.71 -18.98
CA GLY A 29 -8.15 20.12 -19.36
C GLY A 29 -7.62 21.04 -18.26
N TYR A 30 -7.10 20.48 -17.16
CA TYR A 30 -6.47 21.28 -16.13
C TYR A 30 -5.05 21.70 -16.53
N ARG A 31 -4.61 22.87 -16.03
CA ARG A 31 -3.20 23.25 -16.10
C ARG A 31 -2.43 22.38 -15.11
N THR A 32 -1.52 21.56 -15.61
CA THR A 32 -0.75 20.62 -14.80
C THR A 32 0.76 20.78 -15.03
N MET A 33 1.54 20.42 -14.01
CA MET A 33 2.99 20.26 -14.08
C MET A 33 3.37 19.01 -13.28
N LEU A 34 4.27 18.19 -13.83
CA LEU A 34 4.84 17.05 -13.15
C LEU A 34 6.23 17.42 -12.62
N TYR A 35 6.35 17.60 -11.31
CA TYR A 35 7.59 17.98 -10.66
C TYR A 35 8.38 16.77 -10.19
N LEU A 36 9.52 16.56 -10.83
CA LEU A 36 10.37 15.40 -10.63
C LEU A 36 11.32 15.63 -9.45
N ARG A 37 10.89 15.33 -8.21
CA ARG A 37 11.80 15.32 -7.05
C ARG A 37 12.74 14.12 -7.09
N VAL A 38 12.26 13.03 -7.68
CA VAL A 38 12.99 11.80 -7.96
C VAL A 38 12.77 11.43 -9.44
N ASN A 39 13.80 10.86 -10.08
CA ASN A 39 13.88 10.73 -11.54
C ASN A 39 13.80 9.27 -12.05
N TYR A 40 13.45 8.26 -11.23
CA TYR A 40 13.44 6.87 -11.71
C TYR A 40 12.49 6.67 -12.89
N LEU A 41 11.28 7.23 -12.81
CA LEU A 41 10.29 7.13 -13.88
C LEU A 41 10.84 7.60 -15.24
N VAL A 42 11.44 8.80 -15.29
CA VAL A 42 11.95 9.40 -16.53
C VAL A 42 13.27 8.83 -17.01
N ARG A 43 13.96 8.03 -16.18
CA ARG A 43 15.13 7.25 -16.59
C ARG A 43 14.72 6.00 -17.37
N ILE A 44 13.54 5.46 -17.09
CA ILE A 44 13.02 4.22 -17.69
C ILE A 44 12.15 4.55 -18.91
N PHE A 45 11.23 5.50 -18.76
CA PHE A 45 10.22 5.83 -19.75
C PHE A 45 10.54 7.14 -20.47
N ASN A 46 10.29 7.19 -21.77
CA ASN A 46 10.56 8.34 -22.62
C ASN A 46 9.48 9.43 -22.49
N ILE A 47 9.37 10.01 -21.30
CA ILE A 47 8.39 11.06 -20.99
C ILE A 47 8.99 12.42 -21.37
N LYS A 48 8.35 13.14 -22.29
CA LYS A 48 8.86 14.43 -22.81
C LYS A 48 8.07 15.66 -22.34
N ASP A 49 6.78 15.50 -22.06
CA ASP A 49 5.87 16.63 -21.86
C ASP A 49 5.65 17.00 -20.40
N GLY A 50 5.51 18.31 -20.13
CA GLY A 50 5.01 18.84 -18.84
C GLY A 50 5.89 18.55 -17.62
N LEU A 51 7.15 18.18 -17.87
CA LEU A 51 8.13 17.85 -16.85
C LEU A 51 8.82 19.11 -16.31
N VAL A 52 8.90 19.20 -14.99
CA VAL A 52 9.73 20.18 -14.29
C VAL A 52 10.77 19.41 -13.48
N LYS A 53 12.04 19.52 -13.89
CA LYS A 53 13.15 18.89 -13.16
C LYS A 53 13.37 19.58 -11.82
N LYS A 54 13.88 18.82 -10.85
CA LYS A 54 14.26 19.31 -9.53
C LYS A 54 15.12 20.57 -9.61
N ASN A 55 14.74 21.61 -8.89
CA ASN A 55 15.59 22.78 -8.67
C ASN A 55 15.44 23.27 -7.22
N TYR A 56 16.50 23.90 -6.70
CA TYR A 56 16.56 24.33 -5.29
C TYR A 56 15.42 25.29 -4.90
N PHE A 57 15.11 26.27 -5.76
CA PHE A 57 14.05 27.25 -5.52
C PHE A 57 12.66 26.62 -5.49
N LEU A 58 12.37 25.70 -6.41
CA LEU A 58 11.11 24.97 -6.47
C LEU A 58 10.96 24.03 -5.28
N ASP A 59 12.02 23.35 -4.85
CA ASP A 59 12.00 22.55 -3.62
C ASP A 59 11.68 23.40 -2.40
N CYS A 60 12.37 24.53 -2.24
CA CYS A 60 12.12 25.47 -1.16
C CYS A 60 10.66 25.96 -1.18
N PHE A 61 10.17 26.38 -2.35
CA PHE A 61 8.80 26.84 -2.56
C PHE A 61 7.76 25.78 -2.23
N VAL A 62 7.91 24.56 -2.77
CA VAL A 62 7.04 23.41 -2.49
C VAL A 62 7.03 23.08 -1.00
N ASN A 63 8.19 23.12 -0.33
CA ASN A 63 8.29 22.85 1.09
C ASN A 63 7.59 23.92 1.94
N VAL A 64 7.73 25.20 1.59
CA VAL A 64 7.02 26.30 2.27
C VAL A 64 5.50 26.13 2.13
N LEU A 65 5.02 25.85 0.91
CA LEU A 65 3.60 25.61 0.68
C LEU A 65 3.07 24.42 1.47
N LYS A 66 3.81 23.31 1.52
CA LYS A 66 3.40 22.11 2.27
C LYS A 66 3.35 22.35 3.77
N ARG A 67 4.27 23.15 4.32
CA ARG A 67 4.22 23.58 5.73
C ARG A 67 2.95 24.38 5.99
N TYR A 68 2.64 25.34 5.12
CA TYR A 68 1.38 26.09 5.18
C TYR A 68 0.15 25.16 5.11
N GLY A 69 0.09 24.27 4.12
CA GLY A 69 -1.00 23.31 3.95
C GLY A 69 -1.20 22.41 5.18
N SER A 70 -0.09 22.00 5.82
CA SER A 70 -0.15 21.22 7.06
C SER A 70 -0.76 22.01 8.21
N CYS A 71 -0.39 23.29 8.37
CA CYS A 71 -0.99 24.18 9.36
C CYS A 71 -2.49 24.38 9.11
N VAL A 72 -2.89 24.59 7.85
CA VAL A 72 -4.30 24.74 7.46
C VAL A 72 -5.10 23.47 7.76
N ARG A 73 -4.57 22.27 7.44
CA ARG A 73 -5.24 21.00 7.77
C ARG A 73 -5.38 20.80 9.28
N LEU A 74 -4.35 21.11 10.06
CA LEU A 74 -4.42 21.06 11.52
C LEU A 74 -5.48 22.02 12.06
N PHE A 75 -5.55 23.23 11.53
CA PHE A 75 -6.54 24.25 11.89
C PHE A 75 -7.97 23.78 11.53
N ASN A 76 -8.19 23.31 10.30
CA ASN A 76 -9.49 22.84 9.85
C ASN A 76 -9.98 21.62 10.63
N ARG A 77 -9.07 20.70 11.01
CA ARG A 77 -9.38 19.57 11.89
C ARG A 77 -9.85 20.02 13.27
N TRP A 78 -9.34 21.14 13.77
CA TRP A 78 -9.72 21.68 15.07
C TRP A 78 -11.09 22.39 15.04
N PHE A 79 -11.43 23.01 13.91
CA PHE A 79 -12.67 23.78 13.74
C PHE A 79 -13.81 23.05 12.99
N SER A 80 -13.64 21.77 12.65
CA SER A 80 -14.65 20.94 11.98
C SER A 80 -15.27 21.56 10.72
N ARG A 81 -14.50 22.37 9.97
CA ARG A 81 -14.98 23.07 8.77
C ARG A 81 -14.42 22.44 7.48
N ILE A 82 -15.34 22.23 6.52
CA ILE A 82 -15.14 21.93 5.08
C ILE A 82 -14.64 20.51 4.77
N GLY A 83 -15.09 19.97 3.62
CA GLY A 83 -14.66 18.68 3.08
C GLY A 83 -13.14 18.55 3.05
N TYR A 84 -12.63 17.44 3.56
CA TYR A 84 -11.21 17.20 3.80
C TYR A 84 -10.43 17.15 2.47
N ILE A 85 -9.70 18.21 2.15
CA ILE A 85 -8.71 18.20 1.06
C ILE A 85 -7.39 17.71 1.67
N GLU A 86 -6.94 16.53 1.25
CA GLU A 86 -5.71 15.90 1.76
C GLU A 86 -4.43 16.60 1.26
N TYR A 87 -4.49 17.22 0.07
CA TYR A 87 -3.35 17.91 -0.55
C TYR A 87 -3.29 19.41 -0.22
N THR A 88 -2.19 20.07 -0.59
CA THR A 88 -1.96 21.49 -0.29
C THR A 88 -2.56 22.37 -1.37
N SER A 89 -3.45 23.32 -1.02
CA SER A 89 -4.03 24.29 -1.95
C SER A 89 -3.83 25.74 -1.44
N PHE A 90 -3.29 26.61 -2.29
CA PHE A 90 -3.03 28.02 -1.97
C PHE A 90 -3.21 28.90 -3.22
N PHE A 91 -4.16 29.85 -3.19
CA PHE A 91 -4.47 30.76 -4.31
C PHE A 91 -4.59 30.09 -5.69
N GLY A 92 -5.22 28.91 -5.74
CA GLY A 92 -5.42 28.16 -6.98
C GLY A 92 -4.22 27.30 -7.43
N LEU A 93 -3.09 27.36 -6.71
CA LEU A 93 -1.99 26.40 -6.84
C LEU A 93 -2.24 25.20 -5.92
N ASN A 94 -2.24 24.01 -6.49
CA ASN A 94 -2.49 22.75 -5.78
C ASN A 94 -1.25 21.88 -5.88
N VAL A 95 -0.57 21.64 -4.77
CA VAL A 95 0.60 20.76 -4.71
C VAL A 95 0.15 19.42 -4.15
N ILE A 96 0.34 18.35 -4.94
CA ILE A 96 -0.13 17.01 -4.63
C ILE A 96 1.04 16.04 -4.63
N ASP A 97 1.22 15.35 -3.51
CA ASP A 97 2.08 14.17 -3.44
C ASP A 97 1.23 12.91 -3.55
N TYR A 98 1.77 11.83 -4.11
CA TYR A 98 1.18 10.52 -3.87
C TYR A 98 1.33 10.16 -2.37
N PRO A 99 0.31 9.64 -1.67
CA PRO A 99 -1.04 9.29 -2.13
C PRO A 99 -2.14 10.31 -1.76
N GLU A 100 -1.87 11.62 -1.66
CA GLU A 100 -2.80 12.65 -1.17
C GLU A 100 -4.04 12.88 -2.05
N TRP A 101 -4.13 12.29 -3.24
CA TRP A 101 -5.33 12.42 -4.07
C TRP A 101 -6.40 11.43 -3.62
N GLY A 102 -7.65 11.88 -3.46
CA GLY A 102 -8.69 11.11 -2.76
C GLY A 102 -9.11 9.78 -3.39
N ASN A 103 -8.94 9.60 -4.71
CA ASN A 103 -9.34 8.39 -5.42
C ASN A 103 -8.46 8.18 -6.66
N TYR A 104 -7.84 7.00 -6.81
CA TYR A 104 -7.01 6.65 -7.96
C TYR A 104 -7.66 5.67 -8.94
N LYS A 105 -8.96 5.36 -8.77
CA LYS A 105 -9.72 4.53 -9.72
C LYS A 105 -9.83 5.15 -11.11
N PHE A 106 -9.59 6.45 -11.25
CA PHE A 106 -9.48 7.14 -12.55
C PHE A 106 -8.41 6.51 -13.45
N VAL A 107 -7.45 5.76 -12.89
CA VAL A 107 -6.42 5.06 -13.69
C VAL A 107 -7.07 4.22 -14.78
N ASN A 108 -8.21 3.56 -14.51
CA ASN A 108 -9.02 2.85 -15.51
C ASN A 108 -9.34 3.70 -16.75
N GLU A 109 -9.68 4.96 -16.55
CA GLU A 109 -10.14 5.86 -17.61
C GLU A 109 -9.00 6.26 -18.56
N ILE A 110 -7.77 6.25 -18.06
CA ILE A 110 -6.55 6.65 -18.78
C ILE A 110 -5.62 5.47 -19.11
N LEU A 111 -6.06 4.23 -18.87
CA LEU A 111 -5.21 3.05 -19.06
C LEU A 111 -4.61 2.95 -20.47
N PRO A 112 -5.36 3.20 -21.57
CA PRO A 112 -4.79 3.15 -22.91
C PRO A 112 -3.62 4.12 -23.09
N GLU A 113 -3.81 5.39 -22.72
CA GLU A 113 -2.76 6.41 -22.83
C GLU A 113 -1.60 6.15 -21.87
N LEU A 114 -1.90 5.71 -20.64
CA LEU A 114 -0.89 5.38 -19.65
C LEU A 114 0.03 4.26 -20.13
N ARG A 115 -0.51 3.23 -20.80
CA ARG A 115 0.28 2.13 -21.38
C ARG A 115 1.09 2.57 -22.59
N MET A 116 0.60 3.52 -23.38
CA MET A 116 1.36 4.10 -24.50
C MET A 116 2.52 4.97 -24.00
N ASP A 117 2.30 5.76 -22.95
CA ASP A 117 3.32 6.63 -22.37
C ASP A 117 4.39 5.85 -21.59
N LEU A 118 3.99 4.77 -20.92
CA LEU A 118 4.84 3.94 -20.08
C LEU A 118 5.23 2.63 -20.78
N LEU A 119 5.65 2.74 -22.04
CA LEU A 119 6.25 1.62 -22.77
C LEU A 119 7.63 1.31 -22.21
N PHE A 120 7.82 0.09 -21.71
CA PHE A 120 9.10 -0.38 -21.24
C PHE A 120 10.14 -0.41 -22.38
N PRO A 121 11.40 0.00 -22.13
CA PRO A 121 12.44 -0.06 -23.12
C PRO A 121 12.73 -1.52 -23.53
N GLU A 122 13.35 -1.72 -24.70
CA GLU A 122 13.79 -3.06 -25.11
C GLU A 122 14.64 -3.72 -24.03
N ASP A 123 14.44 -5.03 -23.87
CA ASP A 123 15.20 -5.83 -22.91
C ASP A 123 16.22 -6.70 -23.65
N SER A 124 17.48 -6.58 -23.27
CA SER A 124 18.57 -7.43 -23.78
C SER A 124 18.84 -8.63 -22.88
N ASN A 125 18.25 -8.69 -21.68
CA ASN A 125 18.46 -9.79 -20.75
C ASN A 125 17.78 -11.08 -21.24
N GLN A 126 18.59 -12.12 -21.48
CA GLN A 126 18.11 -13.39 -22.00
C GLN A 126 17.21 -14.15 -21.01
N GLN A 127 17.44 -14.04 -19.70
CA GLN A 127 16.59 -14.66 -18.69
C GLN A 127 15.18 -14.05 -18.72
N ASN A 128 15.07 -12.73 -18.84
CA ASN A 128 13.77 -12.06 -18.96
C ASN A 128 13.04 -12.47 -20.25
N LYS A 129 13.76 -12.60 -21.38
CA LYS A 129 13.16 -13.10 -22.64
C LYS A 129 12.62 -14.53 -22.49
N SER A 130 13.42 -15.43 -21.94
CA SER A 130 13.00 -16.82 -21.72
C SER A 130 11.80 -16.91 -20.76
N VAL A 131 11.78 -16.12 -19.69
CA VAL A 131 10.62 -16.03 -18.79
C VAL A 131 9.38 -15.50 -19.50
N LEU A 132 9.54 -14.47 -20.32
CA LEU A 132 8.44 -13.88 -21.07
C LEU A 132 7.82 -14.89 -22.05
N ASP A 133 8.64 -15.72 -22.71
CA ASP A 133 8.15 -16.78 -23.59
C ASP A 133 7.38 -17.85 -22.79
N MET A 134 7.90 -18.28 -21.63
CA MET A 134 7.16 -19.17 -20.72
C MET A 134 5.81 -18.56 -20.28
N MET A 135 5.76 -17.26 -20.01
CA MET A 135 4.52 -16.58 -19.60
C MET A 135 3.46 -16.56 -20.70
N ARG A 136 3.88 -16.48 -21.97
CA ARG A 136 2.99 -16.47 -23.15
C ARG A 136 2.42 -17.87 -23.44
N GLU A 137 3.21 -18.91 -23.18
CA GLU A 137 2.86 -20.30 -23.47
C GLU A 137 2.11 -21.01 -22.33
N SER A 138 1.89 -20.33 -21.20
CA SER A 138 1.29 -20.93 -20.00
C SER A 138 0.11 -20.13 -19.47
N ASP A 139 -0.62 -20.71 -18.51
CA ASP A 139 -1.53 -19.96 -17.65
C ASP A 139 -0.74 -19.24 -16.56
N SER A 140 -0.08 -18.16 -16.98
CA SER A 140 0.92 -17.45 -16.18
C SER A 140 0.31 -16.64 -15.04
N VAL A 141 0.85 -16.86 -13.84
CA VAL A 141 0.42 -16.21 -12.60
C VAL A 141 1.63 -15.55 -11.95
N SER A 142 1.63 -14.24 -11.87
CA SER A 142 2.62 -13.53 -11.06
C SER A 142 2.20 -13.51 -9.59
N ILE A 143 3.14 -13.80 -8.70
CA ILE A 143 2.99 -13.56 -7.26
C ILE A 143 4.06 -12.56 -6.84
N HIS A 144 3.61 -11.41 -6.34
CA HIS A 144 4.50 -10.44 -5.71
C HIS A 144 4.46 -10.54 -4.19
N VAL A 145 5.61 -10.82 -3.58
CA VAL A 145 5.79 -10.86 -2.13
C VAL A 145 6.68 -9.70 -1.70
N ARG A 146 6.10 -8.74 -0.97
CA ARG A 146 6.83 -7.55 -0.46
C ARG A 146 7.07 -7.70 1.04
N ARG A 147 8.32 -7.89 1.42
CA ARG A 147 8.73 -8.04 2.82
C ARG A 147 9.86 -7.10 3.20
N GLY A 148 10.91 -7.00 2.41
CA GLY A 148 12.16 -6.27 2.68
C GLY A 148 12.07 -5.14 3.72
N ASP A 149 11.83 -3.91 3.28
CA ASP A 149 11.70 -2.77 4.21
C ASP A 149 10.46 -2.82 5.11
N TYR A 150 9.42 -3.54 4.70
CA TYR A 150 8.20 -3.77 5.49
C TYR A 150 8.45 -4.66 6.72
N GLN A 151 9.55 -5.41 6.76
CA GLN A 151 9.91 -6.31 7.85
C GLN A 151 11.18 -5.86 8.55
N ASN A 152 12.18 -5.37 7.81
CA ASN A 152 13.51 -5.02 8.32
C ASN A 152 13.59 -3.62 8.97
N SER A 153 12.48 -2.87 9.01
CA SER A 153 12.38 -1.60 9.72
C SER A 153 11.22 -1.64 10.70
N VAL A 154 11.51 -1.45 11.99
CA VAL A 154 10.50 -1.38 13.06
C VAL A 154 9.39 -0.38 12.69
N HIS A 155 9.77 0.79 12.19
CA HIS A 155 8.81 1.83 11.82
C HIS A 155 7.85 1.37 10.71
N TRP A 156 8.40 0.81 9.63
CA TRP A 156 7.59 0.37 8.49
C TRP A 156 6.81 -0.89 8.80
N ARG A 157 7.36 -1.80 9.61
CA ARG A 157 6.67 -3.01 10.05
C ARG A 157 5.43 -2.72 10.87
N VAL A 158 5.47 -1.71 11.75
CA VAL A 158 4.27 -1.24 12.46
C VAL A 158 3.18 -0.78 11.49
N ILE A 159 3.51 -0.15 10.36
CA ILE A 159 2.54 0.46 9.45
C ILE A 159 2.06 -0.50 8.35
N LEU A 160 2.99 -1.28 7.77
CA LEU A 160 2.84 -2.00 6.50
C LEU A 160 3.19 -3.48 6.59
N GLY A 161 3.91 -3.88 7.63
CA GLY A 161 4.38 -5.24 7.82
C GLY A 161 3.26 -6.19 8.21
N ASP A 162 3.49 -7.48 7.96
CA ASP A 162 2.64 -8.58 8.43
C ASP A 162 1.18 -8.54 7.94
N ILE A 163 0.88 -7.79 6.87
CA ILE A 163 -0.46 -7.66 6.27
C ILE A 163 -0.74 -8.80 5.28
N CYS A 164 0.11 -8.95 4.26
CA CYS A 164 0.09 -10.08 3.34
C CYS A 164 0.89 -11.22 3.97
N ASP A 165 0.25 -11.92 4.91
CA ASP A 165 0.84 -13.09 5.57
C ASP A 165 0.74 -14.35 4.71
N LYS A 166 1.22 -15.48 5.24
CA LYS A 166 1.16 -16.78 4.56
C LYS A 166 -0.27 -17.14 4.13
N LYS A 167 -1.26 -16.90 5.01
CA LYS A 167 -2.66 -17.26 4.76
C LYS A 167 -3.24 -16.47 3.59
N TYR A 168 -2.92 -15.18 3.48
CA TYR A 168 -3.31 -14.37 2.32
C TYR A 168 -2.84 -15.01 0.99
N TYR A 169 -1.58 -15.44 0.93
CA TYR A 169 -1.04 -16.06 -0.28
C TYR A 169 -1.63 -17.45 -0.54
N GLU A 170 -1.81 -18.28 0.49
CA GLU A 170 -2.47 -19.58 0.37
C GLU A 170 -3.89 -19.43 -0.22
N ASP A 171 -4.68 -18.50 0.29
CA ASP A 171 -6.04 -18.24 -0.20
C ASP A 171 -6.06 -17.69 -1.63
N ALA A 172 -5.09 -16.83 -1.97
CA ALA A 172 -4.94 -16.31 -3.32
C ALA A 172 -4.56 -17.41 -4.32
N ILE A 173 -3.65 -18.32 -3.92
CA ILE A 173 -3.21 -19.47 -4.73
C ILE A 173 -4.36 -20.47 -4.90
N GLU A 174 -5.12 -20.78 -3.84
CA GLU A 174 -6.31 -21.62 -3.93
C GLU A 174 -7.33 -21.03 -4.90
N LYS A 175 -7.55 -19.70 -4.82
CA LYS A 175 -8.42 -19.00 -5.74
C LYS A 175 -7.95 -19.14 -7.19
N VAL A 176 -6.66 -19.10 -7.45
CA VAL A 176 -6.07 -19.34 -8.78
C VAL A 176 -6.35 -20.76 -9.27
N TYR A 177 -6.12 -21.78 -8.43
CA TYR A 177 -6.42 -23.17 -8.79
C TYR A 177 -7.91 -23.40 -9.08
N SER A 178 -8.82 -22.62 -8.48
CA SER A 178 -10.25 -22.65 -8.82
C SER A 178 -10.58 -22.08 -10.20
N LEU A 179 -9.68 -21.26 -10.77
CA LEU A 179 -9.89 -20.52 -12.02
C LEU A 179 -9.11 -21.11 -13.20
N LEU A 180 -7.96 -21.74 -12.92
CA LEU A 180 -7.02 -22.26 -13.91
C LEU A 180 -6.67 -23.71 -13.57
N SER A 181 -6.66 -24.57 -14.59
CA SER A 181 -6.39 -26.01 -14.41
C SER A 181 -4.91 -26.31 -14.15
N LYS A 182 -3.99 -25.57 -14.77
CA LYS A 182 -2.55 -25.78 -14.64
C LYS A 182 -1.79 -24.43 -14.63
N PRO A 183 -1.96 -23.62 -13.57
CA PRO A 183 -1.27 -22.34 -13.46
C PRO A 183 0.25 -22.54 -13.35
N VAL A 184 1.02 -21.63 -13.95
CA VAL A 184 2.48 -21.55 -13.76
C VAL A 184 2.81 -20.29 -12.99
N PHE A 185 3.44 -20.45 -11.83
CA PHE A 185 3.69 -19.35 -10.91
C PHE A 185 5.07 -18.72 -11.15
N PHE A 186 5.07 -17.40 -11.37
CA PHE A 186 6.26 -16.56 -11.52
C PHE A 186 6.39 -15.65 -10.29
N ILE A 187 7.49 -15.79 -9.55
CA ILE A 187 7.64 -15.21 -8.22
C ILE A 187 8.56 -14.00 -8.28
N PHE A 188 8.06 -12.88 -7.76
CA PHE A 188 8.79 -11.62 -7.63
C PHE A 188 8.81 -11.22 -6.17
N SER A 189 10.00 -11.08 -5.58
CA SER A 189 10.11 -10.72 -4.16
C SER A 189 11.44 -10.08 -3.83
N ASP A 190 11.41 -9.22 -2.81
CA ASP A 190 12.61 -8.75 -2.12
C ASP A 190 13.06 -9.69 -0.98
N ASP A 191 12.39 -10.84 -0.82
CA ASP A 191 12.66 -11.88 0.18
C ASP A 191 12.27 -13.28 -0.37
N ILE A 192 13.03 -13.75 -1.36
CA ILE A 192 12.79 -15.04 -2.05
C ILE A 192 12.90 -16.24 -1.10
N GLU A 193 13.79 -16.19 -0.12
CA GLU A 193 13.98 -17.27 0.85
C GLU A 193 12.77 -17.46 1.76
N TRP A 194 12.11 -16.36 2.15
CA TRP A 194 10.83 -16.47 2.83
C TRP A 194 9.78 -17.14 1.95
N VAL A 195 9.72 -16.82 0.65
CA VAL A 195 8.76 -17.44 -0.27
C VAL A 195 8.98 -18.95 -0.36
N LYS A 196 10.22 -19.39 -0.58
CA LYS A 196 10.59 -20.83 -0.63
C LYS A 196 10.22 -21.56 0.66
N SER A 197 10.37 -20.90 1.81
CA SER A 197 10.12 -21.51 3.12
C SER A 197 8.65 -21.51 3.54
N ASN A 198 7.82 -20.64 2.96
CA ASN A 198 6.44 -20.42 3.43
C ASN A 198 5.38 -20.77 2.39
N LEU A 199 5.66 -20.67 1.10
CA LEU A 199 4.68 -20.95 0.05
C LEU A 199 5.00 -22.29 -0.62
N ASN A 200 4.05 -23.22 -0.53
CA ASN A 200 4.15 -24.49 -1.23
C ASN A 200 3.57 -24.33 -2.65
N LEU A 201 4.46 -24.22 -3.63
CA LEU A 201 4.12 -24.00 -5.03
C LEU A 201 4.66 -25.14 -5.88
N ASP A 202 3.86 -25.58 -6.86
CA ASP A 202 4.29 -26.59 -7.82
C ASP A 202 5.20 -25.95 -8.88
N HIS A 203 6.46 -26.35 -8.90
CA HIS A 203 7.51 -25.89 -9.84
C HIS A 203 7.50 -24.38 -10.16
N PRO A 204 7.58 -23.47 -9.16
CA PRO A 204 7.56 -22.04 -9.40
C PRO A 204 8.84 -21.57 -10.11
N VAL A 205 8.69 -20.51 -10.92
CA VAL A 205 9.81 -19.78 -11.54
C VAL A 205 10.13 -18.57 -10.67
N PHE A 206 11.28 -18.59 -9.99
CA PHE A 206 11.75 -17.45 -9.21
C PHE A 206 12.48 -16.44 -10.12
N VAL A 207 12.06 -15.17 -10.10
CA VAL A 207 12.70 -14.07 -10.80
C VAL A 207 13.45 -13.22 -9.78
N ASP A 208 14.74 -13.50 -9.59
CA ASP A 208 15.57 -12.90 -8.52
C ASP A 208 16.77 -12.08 -9.03
N TRP A 209 16.96 -12.00 -10.34
CA TRP A 209 18.10 -11.31 -10.97
C TRP A 209 17.85 -9.82 -11.30
N ASN A 210 16.60 -9.36 -11.32
CA ASN A 210 16.25 -7.97 -11.66
C ASN A 210 16.45 -7.03 -10.47
N GLN A 211 17.69 -6.61 -10.24
CA GLN A 211 18.06 -5.80 -9.07
C GLN A 211 18.35 -4.33 -9.43
N GLY A 212 18.28 -3.45 -8.42
CA GLY A 212 18.71 -2.05 -8.53
C GLY A 212 17.97 -1.27 -9.63
N GLU A 213 18.73 -0.71 -10.58
CA GLU A 213 18.17 0.05 -11.72
C GLU A 213 17.36 -0.83 -12.67
N ASN A 214 17.51 -2.16 -12.63
CA ASN A 214 16.73 -3.10 -13.43
C ASN A 214 15.46 -3.62 -12.73
N SER A 215 15.19 -3.23 -11.49
CA SER A 215 14.00 -3.68 -10.74
C SER A 215 12.68 -3.40 -11.46
N PHE A 216 12.62 -2.39 -12.33
CA PHE A 216 11.43 -2.12 -13.14
C PHE A 216 11.06 -3.27 -14.09
N ARG A 217 12.01 -4.14 -14.43
CA ARG A 217 11.77 -5.34 -15.25
C ARG A 217 10.80 -6.31 -14.58
N ASP A 218 10.72 -6.31 -13.24
CA ASP A 218 9.72 -7.11 -12.54
C ASP A 218 8.30 -6.55 -12.76
N ILE A 219 8.13 -5.22 -12.77
CA ILE A 219 6.84 -4.60 -13.16
C ILE A 219 6.48 -5.02 -14.59
N GLN A 220 7.45 -4.96 -15.50
CA GLN A 220 7.27 -5.35 -16.89
C GLN A 220 6.86 -6.82 -17.01
N LEU A 221 7.57 -7.75 -16.38
CA LEU A 221 7.27 -9.18 -16.47
C LEU A 221 5.92 -9.52 -15.81
N MET A 222 5.62 -8.97 -14.64
CA MET A 222 4.31 -9.12 -14.01
C MET A 222 3.18 -8.60 -14.91
N SER A 223 3.40 -7.55 -15.69
CA SER A 223 2.40 -6.99 -16.60
C SER A 223 2.10 -7.87 -17.83
N TYR A 224 2.87 -8.94 -18.06
CA TYR A 224 2.59 -9.93 -19.11
C TYR A 224 1.84 -11.17 -18.59
N CYS A 225 1.80 -11.40 -17.27
CA CYS A 225 1.09 -12.54 -16.71
C CYS A 225 -0.43 -12.43 -16.89
N LYS A 226 -1.11 -13.56 -17.12
CA LYS A 226 -2.59 -13.60 -17.21
C LYS A 226 -3.26 -13.30 -15.86
N VAL A 227 -2.61 -13.66 -14.75
CA VAL A 227 -3.08 -13.41 -13.39
C VAL A 227 -2.01 -12.66 -12.58
N ASN A 228 -2.44 -11.71 -11.75
CA ASN A 228 -1.59 -11.02 -10.78
C ASN A 228 -2.09 -11.23 -9.35
N ILE A 229 -1.30 -11.87 -8.49
CA ILE A 229 -1.46 -11.85 -7.03
C ILE A 229 -0.51 -10.79 -6.48
N ILE A 230 -1.05 -9.73 -5.87
CA ILE A 230 -0.25 -8.56 -5.46
C ILE A 230 -0.15 -8.40 -3.94
N ALA A 231 0.97 -7.89 -3.44
CA ALA A 231 1.08 -7.43 -2.06
C ALA A 231 0.37 -6.08 -1.83
N ASN A 232 0.31 -5.63 -0.58
CA ASN A 232 -0.03 -4.24 -0.17
C ASN A 232 1.07 -3.24 -0.59
N SER A 233 1.39 -3.21 -1.88
CA SER A 233 2.49 -2.48 -2.48
C SER A 233 2.04 -1.81 -3.77
N THR A 234 2.44 -0.55 -3.93
CA THR A 234 2.21 0.22 -5.16
C THR A 234 2.96 -0.36 -6.34
N PHE A 235 4.07 -1.06 -6.09
CA PHE A 235 4.89 -1.69 -7.12
C PHE A 235 4.08 -2.74 -7.92
N SER A 236 3.51 -3.72 -7.22
CA SER A 236 2.66 -4.74 -7.84
C SER A 236 1.30 -4.20 -8.27
N LEU A 237 0.77 -3.18 -7.59
CA LEU A 237 -0.45 -2.49 -8.04
C LEU A 237 -0.25 -1.86 -9.44
N CYS A 238 0.86 -1.15 -9.66
CA CYS A 238 1.19 -0.57 -10.95
C CYS A 238 1.41 -1.65 -12.02
N ALA A 239 2.04 -2.78 -11.67
CA ALA A 239 2.22 -3.89 -12.60
C ALA A 239 0.88 -4.45 -13.11
N SER A 240 -0.08 -4.65 -12.19
CA SER A 240 -1.45 -5.08 -12.52
C SER A 240 -2.22 -4.07 -13.39
N TRP A 241 -1.97 -2.77 -13.19
CA TRP A 241 -2.56 -1.72 -14.00
C TRP A 241 -2.00 -1.69 -15.43
N LEU A 242 -0.68 -1.78 -15.54
CA LEU A 242 0.03 -1.83 -16.82
C LEU A 242 -0.11 -3.18 -17.54
N ASN A 243 -0.83 -4.14 -16.97
CA ASN A 243 -1.00 -5.46 -17.54
C ASN A 243 -1.58 -5.43 -18.96
N VAL A 244 -0.85 -5.95 -19.93
CA VAL A 244 -1.17 -5.82 -21.36
C VAL A 244 -2.20 -6.84 -21.85
N ASN A 245 -2.54 -7.84 -21.03
CA ASN A 245 -3.59 -8.79 -21.37
C ASN A 245 -4.95 -8.07 -21.48
N THR A 246 -5.85 -8.61 -22.30
CA THR A 246 -7.17 -8.03 -22.54
C THR A 246 -8.08 -8.13 -21.31
N ASN A 247 -8.07 -9.28 -20.63
CA ASN A 247 -8.87 -9.56 -19.43
C ASN A 247 -8.01 -10.19 -18.31
N PRO A 248 -7.05 -9.44 -17.73
CA PRO A 248 -6.19 -9.98 -16.68
C PRO A 248 -7.00 -10.19 -15.40
N ILE A 249 -6.75 -11.31 -14.72
CA ILE A 249 -7.32 -11.57 -13.39
C ILE A 249 -6.39 -10.95 -12.34
N ARG A 250 -6.95 -10.16 -11.43
CA ARG A 250 -6.16 -9.46 -10.40
C ARG A 250 -6.69 -9.82 -9.02
N ILE A 251 -5.80 -10.32 -8.17
CA ILE A 251 -6.09 -10.79 -6.83
C ILE A 251 -5.33 -9.91 -5.84
N VAL A 252 -6.04 -9.31 -4.89
CA VAL A 252 -5.48 -8.28 -3.99
C VAL A 252 -5.90 -8.49 -2.54
N PRO A 253 -5.13 -7.98 -1.56
CA PRO A 253 -5.53 -8.01 -0.17
C PRO A 253 -6.64 -6.98 0.11
N SER A 254 -7.51 -7.29 1.08
CA SER A 254 -8.53 -6.38 1.59
C SER A 254 -7.97 -5.33 2.57
N LYS A 255 -6.81 -5.60 3.17
CA LYS A 255 -6.05 -4.71 4.08
C LYS A 255 -4.74 -4.27 3.43
N TRP A 256 -4.41 -2.99 3.56
CA TRP A 256 -3.22 -2.35 2.99
C TRP A 256 -2.38 -1.59 4.01
N LEU A 257 -3.01 -1.14 5.11
CA LEU A 257 -2.35 -0.51 6.27
C LEU A 257 -2.74 -1.21 7.57
N ASN A 258 -1.82 -1.22 8.53
CA ASN A 258 -2.12 -1.52 9.93
C ASN A 258 -2.77 -0.29 10.58
N SER A 259 -3.99 0.01 10.15
CA SER A 259 -4.85 1.05 10.69
C SER A 259 -6.31 0.61 10.66
N TYR A 260 -7.07 0.94 11.71
CA TYR A 260 -8.53 0.74 11.71
C TYR A 260 -9.25 1.52 10.62
N PHE A 261 -8.72 2.70 10.25
CA PHE A 261 -9.28 3.56 9.20
C PHE A 261 -8.53 3.39 7.88
N ASP A 262 -8.24 2.16 7.49
CA ASP A 262 -7.66 1.85 6.18
C ASP A 262 -8.72 1.97 5.07
N ASN A 263 -8.56 2.97 4.21
CA ASN A 263 -9.42 3.22 3.05
C ASN A 263 -8.71 2.93 1.71
N LEU A 264 -7.50 2.37 1.72
CA LEU A 264 -6.67 2.25 0.51
C LEU A 264 -7.26 1.28 -0.51
N LEU A 265 -7.93 0.21 -0.05
CA LEU A 265 -8.69 -0.68 -0.93
C LEU A 265 -9.72 0.11 -1.76
N ILE A 266 -10.52 0.95 -1.10
CA ILE A 266 -11.55 1.76 -1.77
C ILE A 266 -10.91 2.83 -2.65
N LYS A 267 -9.76 3.35 -2.25
CA LYS A 267 -9.00 4.38 -2.95
C LYS A 267 -8.36 3.90 -4.25
N TYR A 268 -7.94 2.64 -4.31
CA TYR A 268 -7.14 2.10 -5.41
C TYR A 268 -7.88 1.07 -6.26
N ILE A 269 -8.69 0.21 -5.65
CA ILE A 269 -9.09 -1.05 -6.26
C ILE A 269 -10.49 -0.93 -6.88
N PRO A 270 -10.62 -1.08 -8.21
CA PRO A 270 -11.91 -1.18 -8.89
C PRO A 270 -12.74 -2.39 -8.45
N SER A 271 -14.01 -2.43 -8.82
CA SER A 271 -14.94 -3.51 -8.42
C SER A 271 -14.71 -4.84 -9.15
N ASP A 272 -14.01 -4.85 -10.29
CA ASP A 272 -13.74 -6.06 -11.10
C ASP A 272 -12.59 -6.92 -10.57
N TRP A 273 -11.87 -6.47 -9.53
CA TRP A 273 -10.73 -7.19 -8.97
C TRP A 273 -11.18 -8.17 -7.88
N ILE A 274 -10.52 -9.32 -7.79
CA ILE A 274 -10.80 -10.33 -6.78
C ILE A 274 -10.11 -9.93 -5.48
N ILE A 275 -10.87 -9.86 -4.40
CA ILE A 275 -10.37 -9.45 -3.09
C ILE A 275 -10.27 -10.68 -2.19
N ILE A 276 -9.07 -10.95 -1.66
CA ILE A 276 -8.87 -11.92 -0.59
C ILE A 276 -8.95 -11.19 0.74
N ASN A 277 -9.81 -11.68 1.63
CA ASN A 277 -10.00 -11.03 2.91
C ASN A 277 -8.87 -11.40 3.89
N ASN A 278 -7.96 -10.46 4.14
CA ASN A 278 -6.88 -10.58 5.12
C ASN A 278 -7.01 -9.54 6.25
N LYS A 279 -8.23 -9.07 6.54
CA LYS A 279 -8.49 -8.15 7.66
C LYS A 279 -8.37 -8.89 8.98
N LYS A 280 -7.16 -8.89 9.52
CA LYS A 280 -6.81 -9.37 10.85
C LYS A 280 -6.16 -8.22 11.64
N PRO A 281 -6.58 -7.95 12.89
CA PRO A 281 -5.90 -6.94 13.69
C PRO A 281 -4.50 -7.42 14.06
N THR A 282 -3.55 -6.50 14.21
CA THR A 282 -2.21 -6.87 14.67
C THR A 282 -2.22 -7.22 16.16
N ILE A 283 -3.01 -6.51 16.98
CA ILE A 283 -3.06 -6.67 18.43
C ILE A 283 -4.48 -7.05 18.90
N SER A 284 -4.60 -8.08 19.75
CA SER A 284 -5.79 -8.28 20.58
C SER A 284 -5.50 -7.79 21.99
N ILE A 285 -6.26 -6.80 22.44
CA ILE A 285 -6.20 -6.30 23.81
C ILE A 285 -7.28 -7.04 24.59
N ILE A 286 -6.88 -7.91 25.53
CA ILE A 286 -7.79 -8.72 26.33
C ILE A 286 -7.91 -8.11 27.71
N THR A 287 -9.12 -8.03 28.23
CA THR A 287 -9.38 -7.42 29.54
C THR A 287 -9.81 -8.49 30.54
N SER A 288 -9.18 -8.54 31.71
CA SER A 288 -9.54 -9.48 32.78
C SER A 288 -10.55 -8.91 33.78
N SER A 289 -10.99 -7.66 33.58
CA SER A 289 -11.89 -6.96 34.49
C SER A 289 -12.73 -5.94 33.74
N ILE A 290 -13.93 -5.65 34.25
CA ILE A 290 -14.79 -4.58 33.76
C ILE A 290 -14.01 -3.26 33.70
N LEU A 291 -13.97 -2.68 32.50
CA LEU A 291 -13.34 -1.39 32.24
C LEU A 291 -14.32 -0.24 32.43
N SER A 292 -13.81 0.89 32.94
CA SER A 292 -14.54 2.16 32.89
C SER A 292 -14.59 2.70 31.46
N GLU A 293 -15.64 3.48 31.14
CA GLU A 293 -15.73 4.16 29.84
C GLU A 293 -14.49 5.01 29.51
N CYS A 294 -13.90 5.65 30.53
CA CYS A 294 -12.68 6.44 30.36
C CYS A 294 -11.51 5.57 29.87
N SER A 295 -11.35 4.37 30.46
CA SER A 295 -10.29 3.44 30.07
C SER A 295 -10.47 2.92 28.64
N ILE A 296 -11.72 2.61 28.26
CA ILE A 296 -12.06 2.23 26.88
C ILE A 296 -11.73 3.39 25.93
N LYS A 297 -12.11 4.63 26.26
CA LYS A 297 -11.79 5.81 25.44
C LYS A 297 -10.27 6.02 25.31
N ASP A 298 -9.49 5.79 26.34
CA ASP A 298 -8.03 5.92 26.30
C ASP A 298 -7.37 4.85 25.41
N ILE A 299 -7.89 3.62 25.43
CA ILE A 299 -7.49 2.56 24.49
C ILE A 299 -7.86 2.93 23.05
N LEU A 300 -9.11 3.34 22.80
CA LEU A 300 -9.59 3.67 21.45
C LEU A 300 -8.89 4.88 20.83
N LYS A 301 -8.34 5.79 21.66
CA LYS A 301 -7.59 7.00 21.24
C LYS A 301 -6.10 6.76 21.00
N GLN A 302 -5.61 5.53 21.14
CA GLN A 302 -4.23 5.19 20.81
C GLN A 302 -3.92 5.55 19.36
N ARG A 303 -2.71 6.05 19.12
CA ARG A 303 -2.22 6.43 17.78
C ARG A 303 -2.14 5.22 16.87
N TYR A 304 -1.65 4.10 17.40
CA TYR A 304 -1.74 2.81 16.74
C TYR A 304 -3.17 2.29 16.87
N SER A 305 -3.84 2.04 15.75
CA SER A 305 -5.28 1.78 15.74
C SER A 305 -5.68 0.39 15.26
N ASP A 306 -4.73 -0.40 14.72
CA ASP A 306 -4.98 -1.75 14.22
C ASP A 306 -4.96 -2.79 15.33
N PHE A 307 -5.97 -2.71 16.18
CA PHE A 307 -6.20 -3.62 17.28
C PHE A 307 -7.69 -3.90 17.44
N GLU A 308 -7.99 -5.00 18.11
CA GLU A 308 -9.31 -5.27 18.68
C GLU A 308 -9.23 -5.24 20.22
N LEU A 309 -10.33 -4.85 20.85
CA LEU A 309 -10.51 -4.84 22.30
C LEU A 309 -11.52 -5.91 22.66
N ILE A 310 -11.04 -7.00 23.26
CA ILE A 310 -11.85 -8.12 23.72
C ILE A 310 -12.29 -7.86 25.16
N LEU A 311 -13.60 -7.74 25.34
CA LEU A 311 -14.22 -7.58 26.65
C LEU A 311 -14.71 -8.93 27.17
N ASN A 312 -14.15 -9.41 28.27
CA ASN A 312 -14.52 -10.71 28.85
C ASN A 312 -15.84 -10.68 29.62
N ASP A 313 -16.30 -9.50 30.07
CA ASP A 313 -17.56 -9.35 30.79
C ASP A 313 -18.56 -8.53 29.97
N SER A 314 -19.76 -9.08 29.77
CA SER A 314 -20.89 -8.52 29.01
C SER A 314 -21.60 -7.35 29.72
N GLY A 315 -20.85 -6.47 30.38
CA GLY A 315 -21.42 -5.21 30.85
C GLY A 315 -21.89 -4.37 29.67
N GLU A 316 -23.01 -3.65 29.80
CA GLU A 316 -23.48 -2.73 28.75
C GLU A 316 -22.44 -1.64 28.47
N VAL A 317 -21.65 -1.82 27.41
CA VAL A 317 -20.75 -0.79 26.91
C VAL A 317 -21.53 0.16 26.02
N LYS A 318 -21.73 1.40 26.48
CA LYS A 318 -22.44 2.45 25.75
C LYS A 318 -21.64 3.06 24.57
N ILE A 319 -20.42 2.56 24.32
CA ILE A 319 -19.52 3.06 23.27
C ILE A 319 -19.61 2.14 22.06
N PHE A 320 -20.07 2.68 20.94
CA PHE A 320 -20.09 1.98 19.65
C PHE A 320 -18.80 2.22 18.87
N ASP A 321 -17.90 1.23 18.86
CA ASP A 321 -16.69 1.22 18.04
C ASP A 321 -16.46 -0.22 17.53
N GLY A 322 -16.20 -0.37 16.22
CA GLY A 322 -16.07 -1.68 15.59
C GLY A 322 -14.86 -2.49 16.04
N ARG A 323 -13.92 -1.89 16.78
CA ARG A 323 -12.79 -2.58 17.42
C ARG A 323 -13.19 -3.30 18.70
N ILE A 324 -14.30 -2.95 19.33
CA ILE A 324 -14.78 -3.65 20.53
C ILE A 324 -15.46 -4.94 20.10
N LYS A 325 -14.99 -6.07 20.60
CA LYS A 325 -15.47 -7.42 20.26
C LYS A 325 -15.72 -8.25 21.51
N THR A 326 -16.51 -9.30 21.36
CA THR A 326 -16.71 -10.37 22.33
C THR A 326 -16.30 -11.70 21.70
N GLY A 327 -15.66 -12.57 22.47
CA GLY A 327 -15.29 -13.91 22.01
C GLY A 327 -13.88 -14.01 21.42
N GLU A 328 -13.79 -14.31 20.12
CA GLU A 328 -12.56 -14.79 19.48
C GLU A 328 -11.41 -13.78 19.47
N ILE A 329 -10.21 -14.30 19.72
CA ILE A 329 -8.94 -13.56 19.70
C ILE A 329 -8.31 -13.77 18.33
N ASN A 330 -8.22 -12.69 17.55
CA ASN A 330 -7.73 -12.71 16.18
C ASN A 330 -6.40 -11.98 16.00
N GLY A 331 -5.88 -11.30 17.02
CA GLY A 331 -4.64 -10.55 16.96
C GLY A 331 -3.42 -11.46 16.85
N ARG A 332 -2.40 -11.02 16.11
CA ARG A 332 -1.09 -11.69 16.10
C ARG A 332 -0.41 -11.60 17.47
N TYR A 333 -0.51 -10.44 18.11
CA TYR A 333 0.04 -10.18 19.43
C TYR A 333 -1.08 -9.98 20.44
N ILE A 334 -0.90 -10.56 21.64
CA ILE A 334 -1.86 -10.44 22.73
C ILE A 334 -1.33 -9.44 23.76
N TYR A 335 -2.15 -8.45 24.10
CA TYR A 335 -1.92 -7.54 25.22
C TYR A 335 -2.94 -7.82 26.32
N ASN A 336 -2.48 -8.35 27.45
CA ASN A 336 -3.33 -8.56 28.63
C ASN A 336 -3.45 -7.25 29.42
N TYR A 337 -4.59 -6.58 29.28
CA TYR A 337 -4.88 -5.31 29.95
C TYR A 337 -5.37 -5.53 31.38
N THR A 338 -4.68 -4.87 32.31
CA THR A 338 -5.02 -4.82 33.74
C THR A 338 -5.43 -3.42 34.17
N ARG A 339 -6.08 -3.27 35.33
CA ARG A 339 -6.43 -1.94 35.87
C ARG A 339 -5.22 -1.02 36.05
N SER A 340 -4.05 -1.57 36.38
CA SER A 340 -2.79 -0.81 36.48
C SER A 340 -2.32 -0.21 35.15
N ASP A 341 -2.74 -0.76 34.02
CA ASP A 341 -2.36 -0.24 32.69
C ASP A 341 -3.11 1.03 32.30
N SER A 342 -4.18 1.41 33.02
CA SER A 342 -4.96 2.62 32.75
C SER A 342 -4.08 3.87 32.61
N LEU A 343 -3.07 4.02 33.48
CA LEU A 343 -2.13 5.14 33.42
C LEU A 343 -1.24 5.11 32.17
N LYS A 344 -0.86 3.92 31.70
CA LYS A 344 -0.02 3.76 30.50
C LYS A 344 -0.78 4.18 29.25
N PHE A 345 -2.05 3.79 29.14
CA PHE A 345 -2.89 4.08 27.98
C PHE A 345 -3.36 5.55 27.90
N ARG A 346 -3.15 6.36 28.94
CA ARG A 346 -3.27 7.82 28.82
C ARG A 346 -2.25 8.41 27.85
N ASN A 347 -1.09 7.77 27.69
CA ASN A 347 -0.14 8.10 26.63
C ASN A 347 -0.62 7.50 25.30
N ARG A 348 -0.98 8.36 24.34
CA ARG A 348 -1.49 7.93 23.01
C ARG A 348 -0.48 7.14 22.18
N ASN A 349 0.81 7.20 22.49
CA ASN A 349 1.85 6.45 21.77
C ASN A 349 2.19 5.11 22.46
N TYR A 350 1.48 4.72 23.53
CA TYR A 350 1.84 3.54 24.30
C TYR A 350 1.83 2.25 23.46
N LEU A 351 0.72 1.95 22.77
CA LEU A 351 0.64 0.75 21.92
C LEU A 351 1.67 0.74 20.80
N TRP A 352 1.91 1.91 20.19
CA TRP A 352 2.93 2.06 19.15
C TRP A 352 4.31 1.68 19.68
N ASN A 353 4.70 2.23 20.83
CA ASN A 353 6.01 1.97 21.44
C ASN A 353 6.14 0.53 21.93
N TRP A 354 5.06 -0.04 22.48
CA TRP A 354 5.02 -1.43 22.91
C TRP A 354 5.25 -2.39 21.74
N LEU A 355 4.52 -2.22 20.63
CA LEU A 355 4.70 -3.05 19.44
C LEU A 355 6.07 -2.82 18.79
N SER A 356 6.53 -1.56 18.76
CA SER A 356 7.87 -1.23 18.25
C SER A 356 8.98 -1.95 19.03
N LYS A 357 8.83 -2.10 20.35
CA LYS A 357 9.78 -2.83 21.18
C LYS A 357 9.81 -4.32 20.80
N ILE A 358 8.64 -4.95 20.67
CA ILE A 358 8.54 -6.36 20.24
C ILE A 358 9.25 -6.57 18.91
N TYR A 359 8.99 -5.71 17.92
CA TYR A 359 9.66 -5.81 16.62
C TYR A 359 11.16 -5.53 16.67
N ALA A 360 11.62 -4.64 17.55
CA ALA A 360 13.04 -4.42 17.75
C ALA A 360 13.71 -5.66 18.35
N ASP A 361 13.08 -6.29 19.34
CA ASP A 361 13.57 -7.52 19.97
C ASP A 361 13.58 -8.68 18.95
N GLU A 362 12.57 -8.80 18.08
CA GLU A 362 12.55 -9.82 17.02
C GLU A 362 13.61 -9.59 15.91
N LEU A 363 14.01 -8.34 15.65
CA LEU A 363 14.95 -7.99 14.58
C LEU A 363 16.41 -7.97 15.03
N TYR A 364 16.66 -7.64 16.31
CA TYR A 364 18.01 -7.35 16.81
C TYR A 364 18.37 -8.10 18.10
N GLY A 365 17.42 -8.85 18.69
CA GLY A 365 17.57 -9.52 19.99
C GLY A 365 18.04 -10.96 19.93
#